data_AF-A0A847I4L1-F1
#
_entry.id   AF-A0A847I4L1-F1
#
_cell.length_a   1.000
_cell.length_b   1.000
_cell.length_c   1.000
_cell.angle_alpha   90.00
_cell.angle_beta   90.00
_cell.angle_gamma   90.00
#
_symmetry.space_group_name_H-M   'P 1'
#
loop_
_entity.id
_entity.type
_entity.pdbx_description
1 polymer ?
#
loop_
_entity_poly.entity_id
_entity_poly.type
_entity_poly.pdbx_seq_one_letter_code
_entity_poly.pdbx_strand_id
1 'polypeptide(L)'
;MPNQRVTEFFGPDWGRGPFSSYRIETAALQIATALAQLRVPLLRDDEQIKSHAEFIRQLADCLAPDWAVQISSDVGQLSGGAIPTSILAATGTFSLLDCWLADSPGGGLTSTAPSSVAWTSGTVLQTIVERKRYLIVTPSTGVATVNVSYGGVKTWYWAICRQGRVYYSSQLSFF
;
A
#
# COMPACT_ATOMS: atom_id res chain seq x y z
N MET A 1 -31.41 32.74 14.21
CA MET A 1 -31.59 31.35 14.71
C MET A 1 -30.38 30.54 14.28
N PRO A 2 -29.74 29.79 15.18
CA PRO A 2 -28.50 29.11 14.88
C PRO A 2 -28.76 27.80 14.12
N ASN A 3 -27.74 27.39 13.37
CA ASN A 3 -27.41 26.00 13.03
C ASN A 3 -28.21 25.29 11.91
N GLN A 4 -27.56 25.15 10.75
CA GLN A 4 -27.52 23.86 10.04
C GLN A 4 -26.21 23.77 9.22
N ARG A 5 -25.08 23.69 9.92
CA ARG A 5 -23.87 23.09 9.33
C ARG A 5 -23.97 21.59 9.52
N VAL A 6 -24.68 20.93 8.61
CA VAL A 6 -24.58 19.47 8.45
C VAL A 6 -24.48 19.20 6.96
N THR A 7 -23.29 19.43 6.42
CA THR A 7 -22.80 18.55 5.35
C THR A 7 -21.80 17.66 6.03
N GLU A 8 -22.33 16.61 6.66
CA GLU A 8 -21.55 15.42 6.95
C GLU A 8 -20.95 14.96 5.63
N PHE A 9 -19.66 15.20 5.44
CA PHE A 9 -18.93 14.67 4.31
C PHE A 9 -18.66 13.19 4.57
N PHE A 10 -19.73 12.39 4.58
CA PHE A 10 -19.64 10.97 4.29
C PHE A 10 -19.50 10.84 2.77
N GLY A 11 -18.30 11.16 2.27
CA GLY A 11 -17.96 10.79 0.90
C GLY A 11 -17.79 9.27 0.84
N PRO A 12 -18.54 8.56 -0.04
CA PRO A 12 -18.19 7.20 -0.39
C PRO A 12 -16.95 7.23 -1.29
N ASP A 13 -16.10 6.20 -1.15
CA ASP A 13 -15.32 5.63 -2.25
C ASP A 13 -14.22 6.46 -2.92
N TRP A 14 -13.18 6.80 -2.16
CA TRP A 14 -11.84 6.98 -2.73
C TRP A 14 -10.96 5.74 -2.44
N GLY A 15 -11.34 4.61 -3.04
CA GLY A 15 -10.43 3.52 -3.41
C GLY A 15 -9.77 2.70 -2.29
N ARG A 16 -10.26 2.73 -1.06
CA ARG A 16 -9.73 1.91 0.04
C ARG A 16 -10.85 1.04 0.61
N GLY A 17 -10.64 -0.28 0.58
CA GLY A 17 -11.60 -1.31 0.97
C GLY A 17 -12.13 -1.19 2.41
N PRO A 18 -12.98 -2.15 2.85
CA PRO A 18 -13.92 -1.96 3.96
C PRO A 18 -13.22 -1.49 5.24
N PHE A 19 -13.45 -0.22 5.60
CA PHE A 19 -12.89 0.38 6.80
C PHE A 19 -13.60 -0.19 8.04
N SER A 20 -12.85 -0.94 8.83
CA SER A 20 -13.18 -1.13 10.24
C SER A 20 -12.85 0.17 10.97
N SER A 21 -13.84 0.78 11.65
CA SER A 21 -13.78 2.03 12.41
C SER A 21 -12.70 2.09 13.52
N TYR A 22 -11.99 0.99 13.77
CA TYR A 22 -10.97 0.86 14.82
C TYR A 22 -9.55 1.15 14.34
N ARG A 23 -9.36 1.55 13.08
CA ARG A 23 -8.01 1.73 12.53
C ARG A 23 -7.60 3.21 12.51
N ILE A 24 -6.36 3.44 12.94
CA ILE A 24 -5.79 4.78 13.18
C ILE A 24 -5.73 5.66 11.93
N GLU A 25 -5.62 5.10 10.72
CA GLU A 25 -5.73 5.82 9.45
C GLU A 25 -7.11 6.44 9.23
N THR A 26 -8.16 5.74 9.65
CA THR A 26 -9.53 6.23 9.51
C THR A 26 -9.72 7.41 10.47
N ALA A 27 -9.25 7.25 11.71
CA ALA A 27 -9.28 8.32 12.71
C ALA A 27 -8.43 9.53 12.28
N ALA A 28 -7.20 9.32 11.79
CA ALA A 28 -6.32 10.39 11.33
C ALA A 28 -6.93 11.15 10.15
N LEU A 29 -7.53 10.45 9.19
CA LEU A 29 -8.22 11.09 8.06
C LEU A 29 -9.48 11.85 8.50
N GLN A 30 -10.26 11.29 9.43
CA GLN A 30 -11.43 11.97 9.99
C GLN A 30 -11.05 13.23 10.76
N ILE A 31 -10.02 13.17 11.61
CA ILE A 31 -9.49 14.32 12.34
C ILE A 31 -8.95 15.36 11.35
N ALA A 32 -8.15 14.94 10.37
CA ALA A 32 -7.60 15.84 9.35
C ALA A 32 -8.71 16.52 8.54
N THR A 33 -9.75 15.79 8.15
CA THR A 33 -10.90 16.34 7.44
C THR A 33 -11.66 17.34 8.32
N ALA A 34 -11.92 17.00 9.59
CA ALA A 34 -12.58 17.90 10.54
C ALA A 34 -11.78 19.19 10.77
N LEU A 35 -10.46 19.10 10.90
CA LEU A 35 -9.59 20.27 11.03
C LEU A 35 -9.53 21.08 9.73
N ALA A 36 -9.52 20.42 8.57
CA ALA A 36 -9.55 21.07 7.27
C ALA A 36 -10.86 21.81 7.01
N GLN A 37 -11.97 21.42 7.65
CA GLN A 37 -13.23 22.18 7.57
C GLN A 37 -13.08 23.64 8.04
N LEU A 38 -12.12 23.92 8.93
CA LEU A 38 -11.80 25.29 9.38
C LEU A 38 -11.13 26.13 8.29
N ARG A 39 -10.57 25.49 7.25
CA ARG A 39 -9.86 26.10 6.12
C ARG A 39 -10.49 25.74 4.77
N VAL A 40 -11.80 25.48 4.73
CA VAL A 40 -12.50 25.15 3.48
C VAL A 40 -12.34 26.30 2.47
N PRO A 41 -12.02 26.00 1.20
CA PRO A 41 -11.88 27.03 0.18
C PRO A 41 -13.21 27.76 -0.02
N LEU A 42 -13.14 29.08 -0.13
CA LEU A 42 -14.32 29.92 -0.37
C LEU A 42 -14.77 29.82 -1.84
N LEU A 43 -13.85 29.55 -2.75
CA LEU A 43 -14.13 29.35 -4.17
C LEU A 43 -14.06 27.84 -4.44
N ARG A 44 -15.11 27.27 -5.01
CA ARG A 44 -15.22 25.83 -5.29
C ARG A 44 -14.78 25.50 -6.71
N ASP A 45 -13.66 26.05 -7.14
CA ASP A 45 -13.04 25.69 -8.41
C ASP A 45 -12.19 24.41 -8.27
N ASP A 46 -11.90 23.75 -9.39
CA ASP A 46 -11.23 22.45 -9.41
C ASP A 46 -9.82 22.48 -8.80
N GLU A 47 -9.11 23.61 -8.91
CA GLU A 47 -7.77 23.78 -8.37
C GLU A 47 -7.79 23.90 -6.84
N GLN A 48 -8.74 24.67 -6.30
CA GLN A 48 -8.96 24.80 -4.87
C GLN A 48 -9.44 23.50 -4.24
N ILE A 49 -10.26 22.72 -4.94
CA ILE A 49 -10.68 21.39 -4.47
C ILE A 49 -9.49 20.43 -4.38
N LYS A 50 -8.64 20.39 -5.41
CA LYS A 50 -7.44 19.52 -5.44
C LYS A 50 -6.45 19.90 -4.34
N SER A 51 -6.12 21.18 -4.23
CA SER A 51 -5.22 21.67 -3.18
C SER A 51 -5.77 21.42 -1.77
N HIS A 52 -7.08 21.52 -1.57
CA HIS A 52 -7.70 21.18 -0.29
C HIS A 52 -7.62 19.68 0.04
N ALA A 53 -7.84 18.82 -0.95
CA ALA A 53 -7.66 17.37 -0.79
C ALA A 53 -6.20 17.00 -0.45
N GLU A 54 -5.23 17.66 -1.09
CA GLU A 54 -3.81 17.50 -0.77
C GLU A 54 -3.49 17.95 0.66
N PHE A 55 -4.06 19.08 1.10
CA PHE A 55 -3.90 19.56 2.49
C PHE A 55 -4.43 18.55 3.51
N ILE A 56 -5.62 17.99 3.30
CA ILE A 56 -6.19 16.94 4.17
C ILE A 56 -5.25 15.74 4.22
N ARG A 57 -4.72 15.30 3.08
CA ARG A 57 -3.79 14.18 3.02
C ARG A 57 -2.51 14.46 3.80
N GLN A 58 -1.89 15.63 3.60
CA GLN A 58 -0.67 16.02 4.32
C GLN A 58 -0.92 16.07 5.83
N LEU A 59 -2.04 16.63 6.26
CA LEU A 59 -2.40 16.70 7.67
C LEU A 59 -2.63 15.31 8.28
N ALA A 60 -3.31 14.42 7.56
CA ALA A 60 -3.51 13.03 7.99
C ALA A 60 -2.17 12.27 8.10
N ASP A 61 -1.26 12.50 7.15
CA ASP A 61 0.09 11.91 7.16
C ASP A 61 0.92 12.47 8.34
N CYS A 62 0.77 13.75 8.71
CA CYS A 62 1.39 14.32 9.93
C CYS A 62 0.83 13.74 11.23
N LEU A 63 -0.47 13.45 11.28
CA LEU A 63 -1.12 12.87 12.46
C LEU A 63 -0.76 11.39 12.67
N ALA A 64 -0.39 10.69 11.60
CA ALA A 64 0.01 9.28 11.64
C ALA A 64 1.26 9.04 10.76
N PRO A 65 2.44 9.53 11.15
CA PRO A 65 3.63 9.52 10.31
C PRO A 65 4.09 8.10 9.96
N ASP A 66 3.98 7.16 10.89
CA ASP A 66 4.30 5.75 10.64
C ASP A 66 3.42 5.14 9.54
N TRP A 67 2.20 5.63 9.37
CA TRP A 67 1.26 5.18 8.32
C TRP A 67 1.46 5.89 6.98
N ALA A 68 2.07 7.07 7.01
CA ALA A 68 2.44 7.81 5.81
C ALA A 68 3.62 7.18 5.07
N VAL A 69 4.41 6.34 5.74
CA VAL A 69 5.58 5.69 5.13
C VAL A 69 5.15 4.87 3.91
N GLN A 70 5.66 5.29 2.75
CA GLN A 70 5.45 4.62 1.50
C GLN A 70 6.31 3.36 1.41
N ILE A 71 5.76 2.33 0.78
CA ILE A 71 6.55 1.19 0.32
C ILE A 71 7.06 1.53 -1.07
N SER A 72 8.37 1.39 -1.25
CA SER A 72 8.99 1.36 -2.58
C SER A 72 9.36 -0.07 -2.92
N SER A 73 9.25 -0.43 -4.19
CA SER A 73 9.70 -1.73 -4.67
C SER A 73 10.43 -1.57 -5.99
N ASP A 74 11.57 -2.22 -6.12
CA ASP A 74 12.35 -2.28 -7.35
C ASP A 74 12.38 -3.72 -7.86
N VAL A 75 11.85 -3.92 -9.06
CA VAL A 75 11.78 -5.22 -9.74
C VAL A 75 12.93 -5.28 -10.73
N GLY A 76 13.87 -6.20 -10.48
CA GLY A 76 15.01 -6.42 -11.35
C GLY A 76 14.64 -7.17 -12.63
N GLN A 77 15.67 -7.49 -13.41
CA GLN A 77 15.51 -8.23 -14.66
C GLN A 77 15.49 -9.75 -14.44
N LEU A 78 14.85 -10.47 -15.35
CA LEU A 78 14.88 -11.93 -15.39
C LEU A 78 16.32 -12.42 -15.59
N SER A 79 16.87 -13.14 -14.61
CA SER A 79 18.21 -13.73 -14.65
C SER A 79 18.20 -15.11 -13.99
N GLY A 80 18.80 -16.10 -14.66
CA GLY A 80 18.81 -17.48 -14.16
C GLY A 80 17.41 -18.09 -13.94
N GLY A 81 16.40 -17.63 -14.69
CA GLY A 81 15.00 -18.07 -14.53
C GLY A 81 14.29 -17.49 -13.31
N ALA A 82 14.87 -16.47 -12.66
CA ALA A 82 14.27 -15.77 -11.53
C ALA A 82 14.26 -14.25 -11.75
N ILE A 83 13.24 -13.58 -11.24
CA ILE A 83 13.17 -12.12 -11.15
C ILE A 83 13.41 -11.73 -9.69
N PRO A 84 14.51 -11.03 -9.37
CA PRO A 84 14.71 -10.45 -8.06
C PRO A 84 13.80 -9.23 -7.88
N THR A 85 13.29 -9.04 -6.68
CA THR A 85 12.55 -7.83 -6.27
C THR A 85 13.06 -7.38 -4.92
N SER A 86 13.35 -6.10 -4.77
CA SER A 86 13.60 -5.47 -3.48
C SER A 86 12.38 -4.67 -3.04
N ILE A 87 12.05 -4.73 -1.76
CA ILE A 87 10.91 -4.06 -1.13
C ILE A 87 11.46 -3.25 0.04
N LEU A 88 11.35 -1.92 -0.05
CA LEU A 88 11.80 -0.97 0.95
C LEU A 88 10.61 -0.41 1.73
N ALA A 89 10.63 -0.60 3.05
CA ALA A 89 9.84 0.15 4.00
C ALA A 89 10.76 1.15 4.71
N ALA A 90 10.64 2.44 4.37
CA ALA A 90 11.51 3.51 4.88
C ALA A 90 11.15 3.95 6.33
N THR A 91 10.95 3.00 7.23
CA THR A 91 10.58 3.24 8.64
C THR A 91 11.79 3.40 9.56
N GLY A 92 13.00 3.05 9.10
CA GLY A 92 14.20 2.99 9.95
C GLY A 92 14.17 1.88 11.00
N THR A 93 13.25 0.91 10.87
CA THR A 93 13.07 -0.24 11.76
C THR A 93 12.33 -1.38 11.05
N PHE A 94 12.06 -2.48 11.75
CA PHE A 94 11.25 -3.60 11.26
C PHE A 94 9.84 -3.16 10.86
N SER A 95 9.33 -3.73 9.76
CA SER A 95 7.95 -3.55 9.31
C SER A 95 7.32 -4.89 8.98
N LEU A 96 6.09 -5.11 9.45
CA LEU A 96 5.27 -6.24 9.05
C LEU A 96 4.59 -5.92 7.72
N LEU A 97 4.79 -6.77 6.71
CA LEU A 97 4.20 -6.65 5.38
C LEU A 97 3.40 -7.90 5.04
N ASP A 98 2.20 -7.73 4.50
CA ASP A 98 1.43 -8.80 3.85
C ASP A 98 1.60 -8.65 2.33
N CYS A 99 2.31 -9.59 1.73
CA CYS A 99 2.73 -9.54 0.33
C CYS A 99 2.01 -10.65 -0.45
N TRP A 100 1.35 -10.31 -1.56
CA TRP A 100 0.82 -11.29 -2.50
C TRP A 100 1.15 -10.98 -3.95
N LEU A 101 1.16 -12.02 -4.78
CA LEU A 101 1.20 -11.85 -6.24
C LEU A 101 -0.21 -11.56 -6.76
N ALA A 102 -0.33 -10.54 -7.61
CA ALA A 102 -1.56 -10.14 -8.28
C ALA A 102 -1.38 -10.19 -9.81
N ASP A 103 -2.47 -10.42 -10.55
CA ASP A 103 -2.45 -10.43 -12.02
C ASP A 103 -2.50 -9.02 -12.64
N SER A 104 -2.86 -8.01 -11.84
CA SER A 104 -2.92 -6.60 -12.26
C SER A 104 -2.71 -5.64 -11.08
N PRO A 105 -2.33 -4.38 -11.32
CA PRO A 105 -2.43 -3.33 -10.30
C PRO A 105 -3.88 -3.20 -9.82
N GLY A 106 -4.08 -3.09 -8.50
CA GLY A 106 -5.41 -3.10 -7.88
C GLY A 106 -6.06 -4.49 -7.78
N GLY A 107 -5.42 -5.54 -8.31
CA GLY A 107 -5.92 -6.91 -8.30
C GLY A 107 -5.72 -7.63 -6.97
N GLY A 108 -6.58 -8.62 -6.72
CA GLY A 108 -6.44 -9.54 -5.59
C GLY A 108 -5.33 -10.57 -5.81
N LEU A 109 -5.34 -11.59 -4.94
CA LEU A 109 -4.43 -12.74 -5.04
C LEU A 109 -4.60 -13.45 -6.40
N THR A 110 -3.49 -13.69 -7.10
CA THR A 110 -3.47 -14.43 -8.36
C THR A 110 -3.95 -15.88 -8.17
N SER A 111 -4.61 -16.41 -9.19
CA SER A 111 -4.95 -17.84 -9.25
C SER A 111 -3.72 -18.70 -9.55
N THR A 112 -2.76 -18.17 -10.34
CA THR A 112 -1.61 -18.92 -10.88
C THR A 112 -0.40 -18.81 -9.96
N ALA A 113 0.16 -19.93 -9.52
CA ALA A 113 1.35 -19.93 -8.68
C ALA A 113 2.65 -19.93 -9.52
N PRO A 114 3.70 -19.20 -9.10
CA PRO A 114 5.04 -19.35 -9.66
C PRO A 114 5.65 -20.72 -9.35
N SER A 115 6.74 -21.05 -10.05
CA SER A 115 7.50 -22.27 -9.80
C SER A 115 8.16 -22.23 -8.43
N SER A 116 8.73 -21.09 -8.04
CA SER A 116 9.26 -20.87 -6.69
C SER A 116 9.23 -19.39 -6.30
N VAL A 117 9.24 -19.15 -4.98
CA VAL A 117 9.44 -17.83 -4.37
C VAL A 117 10.42 -18.01 -3.22
N ALA A 118 11.54 -17.31 -3.27
CA ALA A 118 12.60 -17.40 -2.26
C ALA A 118 12.89 -16.02 -1.67
N TRP A 119 12.58 -15.85 -0.40
CA TRP A 119 12.95 -14.65 0.36
C TRP A 119 14.42 -14.74 0.75
N THR A 120 15.23 -13.84 0.20
CA THR A 120 16.67 -13.76 0.44
C THR A 120 17.02 -12.76 1.55
N SER A 121 16.12 -11.83 1.85
CA SER A 121 16.19 -10.91 2.99
C SER A 121 14.79 -10.69 3.57
N GLY A 122 14.73 -10.48 4.89
CA GLY A 122 13.49 -10.47 5.66
C GLY A 122 13.11 -11.86 6.17
N THR A 123 12.24 -11.88 7.18
CA THR A 123 11.79 -13.11 7.82
C THR A 123 10.36 -13.41 7.42
N VAL A 124 10.12 -14.55 6.80
CA VAL A 124 8.76 -15.05 6.55
C VAL A 124 8.20 -15.56 7.88
N LEU A 125 7.20 -14.85 8.43
CA LEU A 125 6.48 -15.29 9.62
C LEU A 125 5.46 -16.37 9.27
N GLN A 126 4.80 -16.21 8.13
CA GLN A 126 3.76 -17.13 7.69
C GLN A 126 3.68 -17.17 6.17
N THR A 127 3.55 -18.38 5.63
CA THR A 127 3.06 -18.58 4.26
C THR A 127 1.54 -18.74 4.32
N ILE A 128 0.80 -17.75 3.84
CA ILE A 128 -0.68 -17.75 3.88
C ILE A 128 -1.22 -18.60 2.72
N VAL A 129 -0.64 -18.42 1.53
CA VAL A 129 -0.92 -19.25 0.36
C VAL A 129 0.40 -19.61 -0.30
N GLU A 130 0.67 -20.90 -0.45
CA GLU A 130 1.94 -21.39 -1.01
C GLU A 130 2.27 -20.67 -2.33
N ARG A 131 3.51 -20.17 -2.43
CA ARG A 131 4.07 -19.48 -3.61
C ARG A 131 3.38 -18.18 -4.00
N LYS A 132 2.37 -17.72 -3.26
CA LYS A 132 1.52 -16.60 -3.69
C LYS A 132 1.27 -15.53 -2.65
N ARG A 133 1.24 -15.86 -1.36
CA ARG A 133 0.97 -14.88 -0.29
C ARG A 133 1.74 -15.18 0.99
N TYR A 134 2.39 -14.14 1.51
CA TYR A 134 3.33 -14.21 2.62
C TYR A 134 3.09 -13.09 3.61
N LEU A 135 3.19 -13.41 4.88
CA LEU A 135 3.38 -12.42 5.93
C LEU A 135 4.87 -12.38 6.28
N ILE A 136 5.50 -11.23 6.06
CA ILE A 136 6.95 -11.05 6.24
C ILE A 136 7.27 -9.90 7.19
N VAL A 137 8.41 -9.97 7.84
CA VAL A 137 9.00 -8.86 8.58
C VAL A 137 10.27 -8.41 7.87
N THR A 138 10.34 -7.13 7.50
CA THR A 138 11.57 -6.54 6.94
C THR A 138 12.66 -6.53 8.00
N PRO A 139 13.94 -6.68 7.62
CA PRO A 139 15.06 -6.49 8.54
C PRO A 139 15.13 -5.03 9.04
N SER A 140 16.03 -4.75 9.98
CA SER A 140 16.24 -3.40 10.52
C SER A 140 16.67 -2.36 9.49
N THR A 141 17.25 -2.79 8.36
CA THR A 141 17.55 -1.93 7.21
C THR A 141 16.30 -1.46 6.45
N GLY A 142 15.13 -2.07 6.72
CA GLY A 142 13.87 -1.79 6.03
C GLY A 142 13.74 -2.45 4.66
N VAL A 143 14.75 -3.20 4.19
CA VAL A 143 14.77 -3.79 2.84
C VAL A 143 14.63 -5.32 2.88
N ALA A 144 13.49 -5.82 2.41
CA ALA A 144 13.28 -7.24 2.12
C ALA A 144 13.57 -7.52 0.64
N THR A 145 14.11 -8.70 0.34
CA THR A 145 14.40 -9.11 -1.04
C THR A 145 13.85 -10.49 -1.31
N VAL A 146 13.28 -10.66 -2.50
CA VAL A 146 12.61 -11.89 -2.92
C VAL A 146 12.95 -12.21 -4.37
N ASN A 147 13.18 -13.48 -4.65
CA ASN A 147 13.35 -14.00 -6.00
C ASN A 147 12.13 -14.83 -6.36
N VAL A 148 11.52 -14.55 -7.51
CA VAL A 148 10.40 -15.32 -8.06
C VAL A 148 10.86 -16.04 -9.31
N SER A 149 10.61 -17.35 -9.43
CA SER A 149 10.91 -18.11 -10.65
C SER A 149 9.65 -18.67 -11.27
N TYR A 150 9.60 -18.71 -12.59
CA TYR A 150 8.51 -19.31 -13.35
C TYR A 150 8.99 -19.81 -14.70
N GLY A 151 8.53 -21.01 -15.09
CA GLY A 151 8.99 -21.70 -16.31
C GLY A 151 8.15 -21.45 -17.56
N GLY A 152 7.23 -20.47 -17.55
CA GLY A 152 6.38 -20.17 -18.71
C GLY A 152 6.08 -18.68 -18.84
N VAL A 153 5.14 -18.34 -19.72
CA VAL A 153 4.73 -16.96 -19.95
C VAL A 153 3.73 -16.52 -18.89
N LYS A 154 4.07 -15.50 -18.10
CA LYS A 154 3.16 -14.91 -17.11
C LYS A 154 3.68 -13.54 -16.66
N THR A 155 2.74 -12.65 -16.37
CA THR A 155 3.01 -11.37 -15.73
C THR A 155 2.33 -11.32 -14.38
N TRP A 156 3.06 -10.88 -13.36
CA TRP A 156 2.54 -10.59 -12.02
C TRP A 156 2.95 -9.21 -11.55
N TYR A 157 2.33 -8.79 -10.46
CA TYR A 157 2.69 -7.62 -9.67
C TYR A 157 2.76 -8.04 -8.21
N TRP A 158 3.75 -7.56 -7.46
CA TRP A 158 3.70 -7.64 -6.01
C TRP A 158 2.72 -6.62 -5.48
N ALA A 159 1.73 -7.08 -4.74
CA ALA A 159 0.86 -6.26 -3.93
C ALA A 159 1.34 -6.37 -2.48
N ILE A 160 1.75 -5.23 -1.92
CA ILE A 160 2.44 -5.15 -0.64
C ILE A 160 1.57 -4.29 0.28
N CYS A 161 0.94 -4.93 1.26
CA CYS A 161 0.16 -4.26 2.26
C CYS A 161 1.01 -3.98 3.50
N ARG A 162 1.11 -2.70 3.85
CA ARG A 162 1.63 -2.26 5.15
C ARG A 162 0.53 -1.46 5.80
N GLN A 163 0.10 -1.89 6.98
CA GLN A 163 -0.91 -1.18 7.76
C GLN A 163 -2.13 -0.85 6.87
N GLY A 164 -2.75 -1.86 6.24
CA GLY A 164 -3.96 -1.66 5.42
C GLY A 164 -3.82 -0.84 4.11
N ARG A 165 -2.67 -0.19 3.83
CA ARG A 165 -2.37 0.46 2.55
C ARG A 165 -1.64 -0.52 1.64
N VAL A 166 -2.14 -0.69 0.42
CA VAL A 166 -1.58 -1.61 -0.58
C VAL A 166 -0.79 -0.83 -1.61
N TYR A 167 0.45 -1.25 -1.85
CA TYR A 167 1.35 -0.72 -2.86
C TYR A 167 1.60 -1.80 -3.91
N TYR A 168 1.65 -1.42 -5.17
CA TYR A 168 1.91 -2.36 -6.27
C TYR A 168 3.29 -2.11 -6.85
N SER A 169 4.05 -3.17 -7.11
CA SER A 169 5.32 -3.08 -7.83
C SER A 169 5.13 -2.80 -9.31
N SER A 170 6.23 -2.56 -10.02
CA SER A 170 6.29 -2.76 -11.46
C SER A 170 6.08 -4.24 -11.83
N GLN A 171 5.90 -4.52 -13.12
CA GLN A 171 5.57 -5.86 -13.60
C GLN A 171 6.74 -6.85 -13.48
N LEU A 172 6.44 -8.06 -13.00
CA LEU A 172 7.31 -9.23 -13.07
C LEU A 172 6.93 -10.02 -14.32
N SER A 173 7.67 -9.84 -15.41
CA SER A 173 7.34 -10.45 -16.71
C SER A 173 8.24 -11.64 -17.02
N PHE A 174 7.64 -12.82 -17.10
CA PHE A 174 8.26 -14.06 -17.57
C PHE A 174 7.81 -14.36 -19.00
N PHE A 175 8.75 -14.82 -19.82
CA PHE A 175 8.58 -15.11 -21.25
C PHE A 175 9.24 -16.44 -21.60
#